data_AF-A0A538JNS4-F1
#
_entry.id   AF-A0A538JNS4-F1
#
_cell.length_a   1.000
_cell.length_b   1.000
_cell.length_c   1.000
_cell.angle_alpha   90.00
_cell.angle_beta   90.00
_cell.angle_gamma   90.00
#
_symmetry.space_group_name_H-M   'P 1'
#
loop_
_entity.id
_entity.type
_entity.pdbx_description
1 polymer ?
#
loop_
_entity_poly.entity_id
_entity_poly.type
_entity_poly.pdbx_seq_one_letter_code
_entity_poly.pdbx_strand_id
1 'polypeptide(L)'
;MSPGLSFLVLTSLFLTVAALERVPAFQFRPSRLFRPFVATDAAWYLVATTANLISTFVFRPQLTKLAIPVVADSIVGLPFVVRVVAAVVVYDFVAFAVHVGIHRSDKLWSVHKVHHSSLQLDGLATTRTHMFEHLPHRRWEPPW
;
A
#
# COMPACT_ATOMS: atom_id res chain seq x y z
N MET A 1 2.05 -9.93 -20.25
CA MET A 1 0.93 -10.60 -19.55
C MET A 1 -0.34 -9.84 -19.86
N SER A 2 -1.45 -10.51 -20.18
CA SER A 2 -2.73 -9.83 -20.35
C SER A 2 -3.22 -9.27 -19.00
N PRO A 3 -4.00 -8.18 -18.98
CA PRO A 3 -4.57 -7.64 -17.74
C PRO A 3 -5.35 -8.68 -16.94
N GLY A 4 -6.11 -9.55 -17.62
CA GLY A 4 -6.84 -10.64 -17.00
C GLY A 4 -5.94 -11.67 -16.31
N LEU A 5 -4.82 -12.06 -16.94
CA LEU A 5 -3.86 -12.97 -16.32
C LEU A 5 -3.16 -12.33 -15.11
N SER A 6 -2.80 -11.04 -15.20
CA SER A 6 -2.24 -10.30 -14.04
C SER A 6 -3.22 -10.25 -12.88
N PHE A 7 -4.50 -9.97 -13.16
CA PHE A 7 -5.55 -9.94 -12.13
C PHE A 7 -5.72 -11.30 -11.47
N LEU A 8 -5.77 -12.38 -12.25
CA LEU A 8 -5.89 -13.75 -11.73
C LEU A 8 -4.69 -14.12 -10.85
N VAL A 9 -3.46 -13.83 -11.29
CA VAL A 9 -2.24 -14.14 -10.53
C VAL A 9 -2.23 -13.38 -9.20
N LEU A 10 -2.50 -12.07 -9.21
CA LEU A 10 -2.49 -11.25 -8.00
C LEU A 10 -3.62 -11.65 -7.03
N THR A 11 -4.81 -11.94 -7.55
CA THR A 11 -5.94 -12.41 -6.74
C THR A 11 -5.63 -13.77 -6.12
N SER A 12 -5.04 -14.68 -6.90
CA SER A 12 -4.65 -16.02 -6.41
C SER A 12 -3.59 -15.91 -5.31
N LEU A 13 -2.58 -15.04 -5.49
CA LEU A 13 -1.57 -14.78 -4.47
C LEU A 13 -2.20 -14.23 -3.19
N PHE A 14 -3.07 -13.23 -3.31
CA PHE A 14 -3.77 -12.64 -2.17
C PHE A 14 -4.61 -13.66 -1.41
N LEU A 15 -5.41 -14.47 -2.11
CA LEU A 15 -6.23 -15.52 -1.50
C LEU A 15 -5.37 -16.60 -0.83
N THR A 16 -4.22 -16.93 -1.42
CA THR A 16 -3.27 -17.88 -0.85
C THR A 16 -2.72 -17.36 0.48
N VAL A 17 -2.24 -16.12 0.52
CA VAL A 17 -1.75 -15.49 1.76
C VAL A 17 -2.86 -15.40 2.81
N ALA A 18 -4.06 -14.96 2.41
CA ALA A 18 -5.21 -14.88 3.31
C ALA A 18 -5.62 -16.25 3.88
N ALA A 19 -5.47 -17.33 3.10
CA ALA A 19 -5.71 -18.70 3.57
C ALA A 19 -4.59 -19.17 4.52
N LEU A 20 -3.32 -18.87 4.22
CA LEU A 20 -2.19 -19.20 5.09
C LEU A 20 -2.28 -18.50 6.44
N GLU A 21 -2.77 -17.25 6.49
CA GLU A 21 -3.05 -16.52 7.74
C GLU A 21 -4.09 -17.21 8.63
N ARG A 22 -4.86 -18.18 8.11
CA ARG A 22 -5.85 -18.96 8.87
C ARG A 22 -5.30 -20.28 9.40
N VAL A 23 -4.10 -20.68 9.00
CA VAL A 23 -3.47 -21.91 9.49
C VAL A 23 -2.88 -21.65 10.88
N PRO A 24 -3.33 -22.34 11.95
CA PRO A 24 -2.85 -22.08 13.32
C PRO A 24 -1.34 -22.19 13.49
N ALA A 25 -0.68 -23.07 12.71
CA ALA A 25 0.77 -23.23 12.72
C ALA A 25 1.55 -21.98 12.25
N PHE A 26 0.91 -21.09 11.49
CA PHE A 26 1.50 -19.83 11.02
C PHE A 26 1.03 -18.60 11.83
N GLN A 27 0.15 -18.80 12.83
CA GLN A 27 -0.38 -17.71 13.63
C GLN A 27 0.47 -17.47 14.89
N PHE A 28 0.98 -16.24 15.04
CA PHE A 28 1.56 -15.79 16.31
C PHE A 28 0.50 -15.65 17.41
N ARG A 29 -0.69 -15.21 17.04
CA ARG A 29 -1.87 -15.12 17.91
C ARG A 29 -3.12 -15.56 17.13
N PRO A 30 -4.03 -16.34 17.74
CA PRO A 30 -5.27 -16.72 17.09
C PRO A 30 -6.09 -15.49 16.69
N SER A 31 -6.49 -15.40 15.42
CA SER A 31 -7.33 -14.32 14.89
C SER A 31 -8.69 -14.86 14.45
N ARG A 32 -9.78 -14.27 14.95
CA ARG A 32 -11.14 -14.61 14.54
C ARG A 32 -11.47 -13.92 13.21
N LEU A 33 -12.30 -14.54 12.37
CA LEU A 33 -12.82 -13.91 11.15
C LEU A 33 -13.67 -12.68 11.50
N PHE A 34 -14.65 -12.86 12.37
CA PHE A 34 -15.46 -11.79 12.92
C PHE A 34 -14.87 -11.36 14.26
N ARG A 35 -14.13 -10.26 14.20
CA ARG A 35 -13.47 -9.64 15.35
C ARG A 35 -14.16 -8.33 15.75
N PRO A 36 -13.90 -7.82 16.96
CA PRO A 36 -14.30 -6.46 17.30
C PRO A 36 -13.80 -5.47 16.24
N PHE A 37 -14.63 -4.49 15.89
CA PHE A 37 -14.32 -3.42 14.93
C PHE A 37 -14.18 -3.85 13.46
N VAL A 38 -14.68 -5.04 13.06
CA VAL A 38 -14.66 -5.47 11.65
C VAL A 38 -15.31 -4.47 10.69
N ALA A 39 -16.35 -3.75 11.13
CA ALA A 39 -16.98 -2.69 10.33
C ALA A 39 -16.01 -1.51 10.07
N THR A 40 -15.19 -1.16 11.07
CA THR A 40 -14.15 -0.14 10.93
C THR A 40 -13.06 -0.59 9.97
N ASP A 41 -12.66 -1.86 10.03
CA ASP A 41 -11.68 -2.42 9.09
C ASP A 41 -12.22 -2.47 7.66
N ALA A 42 -13.50 -2.82 7.47
CA ALA A 42 -14.16 -2.77 6.16
C ALA A 42 -14.24 -1.33 5.61
N ALA A 43 -14.54 -0.35 6.47
CA ALA A 43 -14.55 1.06 6.07
C ALA A 43 -13.16 1.55 5.63
N TRP A 44 -12.11 1.22 6.38
CA TRP A 44 -10.73 1.53 6.00
C TRP A 44 -10.30 0.83 4.71
N TYR A 45 -10.68 -0.44 4.53
CA TYR A 45 -10.45 -1.17 3.31
C TYR A 45 -11.10 -0.50 2.09
N LEU A 46 -12.33 0.01 2.24
CA LEU A 46 -13.03 0.76 1.20
C LEU A 46 -12.32 2.09 0.87
N VAL A 47 -11.85 2.82 1.90
CA VAL A 47 -11.07 4.05 1.70
C VAL A 47 -9.78 3.75 0.96
N ALA A 48 -9.01 2.75 1.40
CA ALA A 48 -7.76 2.35 0.76
C ALA A 48 -7.99 1.89 -0.69
N THR A 49 -9.04 1.12 -0.94
CA THR A 49 -9.41 0.68 -2.30
C THR A 49 -9.76 1.89 -3.17
N THR A 50 -10.56 2.82 -2.67
CA THR A 50 -10.95 4.04 -3.39
C THR A 50 -9.72 4.91 -3.71
N ALA A 51 -8.81 5.09 -2.75
CA ALA A 51 -7.57 5.82 -2.96
C ALA A 51 -6.68 5.15 -4.03
N ASN A 52 -6.60 3.82 -4.04
CA ASN A 52 -5.87 3.06 -5.08
C ASN A 52 -6.51 3.19 -6.46
N LEU A 53 -7.85 3.22 -6.54
CA LEU A 53 -8.57 3.45 -7.79
C LEU A 53 -8.31 4.87 -8.31
N ILE A 54 -8.40 5.89 -7.45
CA ILE A 54 -8.06 7.28 -7.80
C ILE A 54 -6.60 7.35 -8.28
N SER A 55 -5.67 6.75 -7.55
CA SER A 55 -4.25 6.68 -7.98
C SER A 55 -4.08 6.06 -9.36
N THR A 56 -4.75 4.95 -9.61
CA THR A 56 -4.63 4.20 -10.88
C THR A 56 -5.26 4.94 -12.05
N PHE A 57 -6.43 5.55 -11.88
CA PHE A 57 -7.19 6.14 -12.98
C PHE A 57 -7.02 7.67 -13.11
N VAL A 58 -6.54 8.35 -12.07
CA VAL A 58 -6.47 9.82 -12.00
C VAL A 58 -5.06 10.35 -11.77
N PHE A 59 -4.12 9.59 -11.20
CA PHE A 59 -2.74 10.08 -11.01
C PHE A 59 -1.75 9.39 -11.96
N ARG A 60 -1.87 8.07 -12.14
CA ARG A 60 -0.95 7.31 -12.98
C ARG A 60 -0.89 7.81 -14.43
N PRO A 61 -2.01 8.10 -15.15
CA PRO A 61 -1.95 8.63 -16.52
C PRO A 61 -1.23 9.98 -16.65
N GLN A 62 -1.23 10.77 -15.59
CA GLN A 62 -0.64 12.10 -15.50
C GLN A 62 0.85 11.97 -15.23
N LEU A 63 1.23 11.08 -14.32
CA LEU A 63 2.63 10.75 -14.04
C LEU A 63 3.32 10.14 -15.26
N THR A 64 2.63 9.33 -16.07
CA THR A 64 3.22 8.78 -17.30
C THR A 64 3.59 9.86 -18.33
N LYS A 65 2.99 11.05 -18.26
CA LYS A 65 3.37 12.18 -19.12
C LYS A 65 4.73 12.78 -18.75
N LEU A 66 5.23 12.50 -17.55
CA LEU A 66 6.54 12.92 -17.08
C LEU A 66 7.65 11.92 -17.46
N ALA A 67 7.31 10.83 -18.15
CA ALA A 67 8.28 9.83 -18.57
C ALA A 67 9.31 10.44 -19.53
N ILE A 68 10.58 10.14 -19.29
CA ILE A 68 11.66 10.48 -20.21
C ILE A 68 11.70 9.40 -21.29
N PRO A 69 11.43 9.70 -22.57
CA PRO A 69 11.22 8.69 -23.61
C PRO A 69 12.38 7.69 -23.71
N VAL A 70 13.62 8.19 -23.74
CA VAL A 70 14.84 7.36 -23.81
C VAL A 70 14.91 6.35 -22.66
N VAL A 71 14.52 6.76 -21.45
CA VAL A 71 14.51 5.87 -20.27
C VAL A 71 13.39 4.85 -20.38
N ALA A 72 12.19 5.28 -20.77
CA ALA A 72 11.05 4.39 -20.95
C ALA A 72 11.33 3.31 -22.00
N ASP A 73 11.87 3.69 -23.15
CA ASP A 73 12.22 2.76 -24.24
C ASP A 73 13.30 1.78 -23.81
N SER A 74 14.32 2.26 -23.08
CA SER A 74 15.37 1.40 -22.53
C SER A 74 14.80 0.35 -21.57
N ILE A 75 13.83 0.73 -20.72
CA ILE A 75 13.16 -0.20 -19.80
C ILE A 75 12.32 -1.21 -20.59
N VAL A 76 11.58 -0.78 -21.61
CA VAL A 76 10.76 -1.67 -22.45
C VAL A 76 11.63 -2.67 -23.20
N GLY A 77 12.86 -2.32 -23.59
CA GLY A 77 13.81 -3.23 -24.23
C GLY A 77 14.34 -4.35 -23.33
N LEU A 78 14.20 -4.26 -22.00
CA LEU A 78 14.71 -5.27 -21.06
C LEU A 78 13.91 -6.58 -21.10
N PRO A 79 14.54 -7.74 -20.81
CA PRO A 79 13.83 -9.00 -20.61
C PRO A 79 12.76 -8.87 -19.53
N PHE A 80 11.63 -9.57 -19.69
CA PHE A 80 10.49 -9.45 -18.78
C PHE A 80 10.86 -9.63 -17.30
N VAL A 81 11.68 -10.64 -16.99
CA VAL A 81 12.13 -10.91 -15.61
C VAL A 81 12.91 -9.72 -15.05
N VAL A 82 13.82 -9.14 -15.83
CA VAL A 82 14.62 -7.97 -15.42
C VAL A 82 13.71 -6.78 -15.15
N ARG A 83 12.69 -6.53 -15.99
CA ARG A 83 11.71 -5.46 -15.76
C ARG A 83 10.93 -5.66 -14.46
N VAL A 84 10.51 -6.89 -14.16
CA VAL A 84 9.78 -7.20 -12.92
C VAL A 84 10.66 -7.00 -11.70
N VAL A 85 11.89 -7.53 -11.71
CA VAL A 85 12.84 -7.38 -10.60
C VAL A 85 13.17 -5.90 -10.37
N ALA A 86 13.48 -5.16 -11.45
CA ALA A 86 13.74 -3.73 -11.35
C ALA A 86 12.53 -2.97 -10.80
N ALA A 87 11.31 -3.30 -11.25
CA ALA A 87 10.09 -2.68 -10.74
C ALA A 87 9.89 -2.94 -9.24
N VAL A 88 10.13 -4.17 -8.76
CA VAL A 88 10.04 -4.51 -7.33
C VAL A 88 11.09 -3.73 -6.53
N VAL A 89 12.36 -3.73 -6.97
CA VAL A 89 13.45 -3.03 -6.25
C VAL A 89 13.19 -1.53 -6.18
N VAL A 90 12.79 -0.91 -7.29
CA VAL A 90 12.50 0.53 -7.32
C VAL A 90 11.27 0.84 -6.46
N TYR A 91 10.22 0.03 -6.55
CA TYR A 91 9.02 0.20 -5.74
C TYR A 91 9.35 0.11 -4.24
N ASP A 92 10.06 -0.93 -3.81
CA ASP A 92 10.43 -1.14 -2.41
C ASP A 92 11.34 -0.02 -1.90
N PHE A 93 12.31 0.41 -2.70
CA PHE A 93 13.18 1.53 -2.32
C PHE A 93 12.39 2.83 -2.13
N VAL A 94 11.50 3.16 -3.07
CA VAL A 94 10.66 4.36 -2.97
C VAL A 94 9.71 4.25 -1.78
N ALA A 95 9.06 3.09 -1.59
CA ALA A 95 8.18 2.85 -0.46
C ALA A 95 8.92 2.99 0.87
N PHE A 96 10.13 2.45 0.98
CA PHE A 96 11.00 2.60 2.15
C PHE A 96 11.38 4.06 2.38
N ALA A 97 11.82 4.78 1.35
CA ALA A 97 12.19 6.19 1.47
C ALA A 97 11.01 7.07 1.90
N VAL A 98 9.83 6.84 1.34
CA VAL A 98 8.58 7.50 1.75
C VAL A 98 8.26 7.17 3.21
N HIS A 99 8.34 5.90 3.59
CA HIS A 99 8.12 5.44 4.97
C HIS A 99 9.08 6.12 5.96
N VAL A 100 10.36 6.20 5.63
CA VAL A 100 11.33 6.93 6.47
C VAL A 100 10.97 8.43 6.53
N GLY A 101 10.57 9.02 5.41
CA GLY A 101 10.17 10.43 5.34
C GLY A 101 8.96 10.75 6.20
N ILE A 102 7.91 9.92 6.15
CA ILE A 102 6.68 10.13 6.95
C ILE A 102 6.94 9.93 8.45
N HIS A 103 7.87 9.05 8.83
CA HIS A 103 8.27 8.85 10.22
C HIS A 103 9.18 9.95 10.77
N ARG A 104 9.88 10.72 9.91
CA ARG A 104 10.79 11.79 10.33
C ARG A 104 10.16 13.18 10.45
N SER A 105 8.91 13.34 10.00
CA SER A 105 8.19 14.61 10.02
C SER A 105 6.96 14.50 10.91
N ASP A 106 6.88 15.30 11.98
CA ASP A 106 5.74 15.29 12.90
C ASP A 106 4.38 15.49 12.20
N LYS A 107 4.38 16.29 11.12
CA LYS A 107 3.18 16.55 10.32
C LYS A 107 2.75 15.35 9.49
N LEU A 108 3.70 14.62 8.92
CA LEU A 108 3.39 13.43 8.13
C LEU A 108 3.06 12.25 9.06
N TRP A 109 3.78 12.17 10.17
CA TRP A 109 3.51 11.24 11.25
C TRP A 109 2.11 11.38 11.84
N SER A 110 1.59 12.61 12.01
CA SER A 110 0.25 12.82 12.56
C SER A 110 -0.85 12.14 11.74
N VAL A 111 -0.63 11.98 10.43
CA VAL A 111 -1.50 11.26 9.51
C VAL A 111 -1.15 9.77 9.50
N HIS A 112 0.15 9.44 9.42
CA HIS A 112 0.63 8.06 9.33
C HIS A 112 0.37 7.24 10.61
N LYS A 113 0.26 7.86 11.79
CA LYS A 113 -0.03 7.14 13.05
C LYS A 113 -1.36 6.37 13.04
N VAL A 114 -2.30 6.69 12.14
CA VAL A 114 -3.53 5.90 11.95
C VAL A 114 -3.20 4.49 11.46
N HIS A 115 -2.21 4.35 10.59
CA HIS A 115 -1.69 3.04 10.17
C HIS A 115 -1.15 2.24 11.36
N HIS A 116 -0.40 2.90 12.24
CA HIS A 116 0.14 2.32 13.47
C HIS A 116 -0.91 2.12 14.59
N SER A 117 -2.17 2.51 14.38
CA SER A 117 -3.24 2.33 15.39
C SER A 117 -3.81 0.91 15.42
N SER A 118 -3.44 0.04 14.48
CA SER A 118 -3.92 -1.33 14.48
C SER A 118 -3.41 -2.10 15.69
N LEU A 119 -4.34 -2.64 16.49
CA LEU A 119 -4.04 -3.51 17.63
C LEU A 119 -3.84 -4.98 17.19
N GLN A 120 -4.04 -5.28 15.92
CA GLN A 120 -3.96 -6.62 15.35
C GLN A 120 -2.97 -6.64 14.19
N LEU A 121 -2.10 -7.64 14.18
CA LEU A 121 -1.13 -7.89 13.13
C LEU A 121 -1.72 -8.93 12.17
N ASP A 122 -2.48 -8.46 11.19
CA ASP A 122 -3.07 -9.28 10.12
C ASP A 122 -3.03 -8.52 8.78
N GLY A 123 -3.42 -9.17 7.69
CA GLY A 123 -3.40 -8.55 6.36
C GLY A 123 -4.23 -7.26 6.25
N LEU A 124 -5.25 -7.07 7.09
CA LEU A 124 -6.10 -5.87 7.10
C LEU A 124 -5.47 -4.71 7.88
N ALA A 125 -4.46 -4.96 8.72
CA ALA A 125 -3.72 -3.89 9.40
C ALA A 125 -3.12 -2.89 8.39
N THR A 126 -2.75 -3.37 7.21
CA THR A 126 -2.14 -2.56 6.14
C THR A 126 -3.10 -1.54 5.53
N THR A 127 -4.43 -1.73 5.65
CA THR A 127 -5.42 -0.89 4.97
C THR A 127 -5.90 0.31 5.80
N ARG A 128 -5.46 0.42 7.06
CA ARG A 128 -5.76 1.56 7.93
C ARG A 128 -4.90 2.78 7.58
N THR A 129 -5.08 3.34 6.38
CA THR A 129 -4.30 4.49 5.90
C THR A 129 -5.21 5.70 5.69
N HIS A 130 -4.81 6.88 6.15
CA HIS A 130 -5.61 8.09 5.99
C HIS A 130 -5.63 8.56 4.52
N MET A 131 -6.78 9.00 4.03
CA MET A 131 -6.94 9.58 2.68
C MET A 131 -6.21 10.92 2.45
N PHE A 132 -5.63 11.52 3.49
CA PHE A 132 -5.07 12.88 3.48
C PHE A 132 -3.55 12.92 3.73
N GLU A 133 -2.81 11.89 3.33
CA GLU A 133 -1.33 11.89 3.36
C GLU A 133 -0.67 13.06 2.58
N HIS A 134 -1.46 13.94 1.94
CA HIS A 134 -1.01 15.09 1.16
C HIS A 134 -1.47 16.48 1.65
N LEU A 135 -2.17 16.62 2.79
CA LEU A 135 -2.65 17.94 3.25
C LEU A 135 -1.82 18.53 4.39
N PRO A 136 -1.07 19.63 4.17
CA PRO A 136 -0.42 20.36 5.25
C PRO A 136 -1.48 21.11 6.05
N HIS A 137 -1.77 20.65 7.26
CA HIS A 137 -2.56 21.42 8.21
C HIS A 137 -1.64 22.18 9.18
N ARG A 138 -2.11 23.37 9.57
CA ARG A 138 -1.38 24.41 10.29
C ARG A 138 -0.88 23.92 11.66
N ARG A 139 0.25 24.49 12.05
CA ARG A 139 1.05 24.21 13.26
C ARG A 139 0.17 24.00 14.50
N TRP A 140 0.25 22.80 15.08
CA TRP A 140 -0.25 22.50 16.43
C TRP A 140 0.97 22.50 17.35
N GLU A 141 0.95 23.33 18.39
CA GLU A 141 1.95 23.31 19.46
C GLU A 141 1.31 22.58 20.67
N PRO A 142 1.88 21.44 21.13
CA PRO A 142 1.41 20.77 22.33
C PRO A 142 1.79 21.58 23.58
N PRO A 143 0.96 21.58 24.64
CA PRO A 143 1.31 22.17 25.92
C PRO A 143 2.07 21.15 26.80
N TRP A 144 3.22 20.64 26.35
CA TRP A 144 4.23 20.00 27.20
C TRP A 144 5.55 19.82 26.45
#